data_AF-A0AAT9I5R3-F1
#
_entry.id   AF-A0AAT9I5R3-F1
#
_cell.length_a   1.000
_cell.length_b   1.000
_cell.length_c   1.000
_cell.angle_alpha   90.00
_cell.angle_beta   90.00
_cell.angle_gamma   90.00
#
_symmetry.space_group_name_H-M   'P 1'
#
loop_
_entity.id
_entity.type
_entity.pdbx_description
1 polymer ?
#
loop_
_entity_poly.entity_id
_entity_poly.type
_entity_poly.pdbx_seq_one_letter_code
_entity_poly.pdbx_strand_id
1 'polypeptide(L)'
;MIINRALIAGAGLITGLLMQINVHAQDSEPNKWAPANISIDGQATEWPKPLQFYNNETKLFYTIANDKDTLYVIVSVPDPQSQFKIMRSGLTFSINPSGKKKVGASLTFPLTTNATPAPDVPEESQQRVAEEWKKKILANVKEIKVDGFTGIDNGKIPVANKYGIRTASSFDAAGNLICEMAIPLSVAGIPAGSDKPVAYRFKVNALNKEDRKPRDPKAGQQDPNAAQGQGGANDPRMMSLMYFSTDFWTKQTLATH
;
A
#
# COMPACT_ATOMS: atom_id res chain seq x y z
N MET A 1 88.50 -2.89 8.70
CA MET A 1 88.12 -1.96 7.61
C MET A 1 87.32 -2.77 6.59
N ILE A 2 86.00 -2.83 6.79
CA ILE A 2 84.93 -2.20 5.98
C ILE A 2 84.49 -3.05 4.76
N ILE A 3 83.33 -3.72 4.93
CA ILE A 3 82.13 -3.87 4.05
C ILE A 3 82.37 -4.32 2.58
N ASN A 4 81.92 -5.45 2.01
CA ASN A 4 80.77 -6.37 2.14
C ASN A 4 79.51 -6.02 1.29
N ARG A 5 79.02 -7.03 0.52
CA ARG A 5 77.63 -7.23 -0.01
C ARG A 5 77.19 -6.49 -1.29
N ALA A 6 76.32 -7.00 -2.16
CA ALA A 6 75.66 -8.31 -2.37
C ALA A 6 74.96 -8.29 -3.75
N LEU A 7 74.78 -9.45 -4.39
CA LEU A 7 73.93 -9.65 -5.58
C LEU A 7 72.50 -9.95 -5.14
N ILE A 8 71.54 -9.29 -5.81
CA ILE A 8 70.10 -9.35 -5.56
C ILE A 8 69.46 -10.37 -6.52
N ALA A 9 68.67 -11.29 -5.98
CA ALA A 9 67.59 -11.95 -6.71
C ALA A 9 66.44 -12.18 -5.71
N GLY A 10 65.51 -11.21 -5.65
CA GLY A 10 64.33 -11.24 -4.79
C GLY A 10 63.09 -11.63 -5.60
N ALA A 11 62.38 -12.65 -5.10
CA ALA A 11 61.13 -13.16 -5.62
C ALA A 11 60.00 -12.12 -5.61
N GLY A 12 59.11 -12.19 -6.60
CA GLY A 12 57.95 -11.32 -6.73
C GLY A 12 56.95 -11.47 -5.58
N LEU A 13 56.52 -10.34 -5.02
CA LEU A 13 55.36 -10.22 -4.16
C LEU A 13 54.24 -9.55 -4.98
N ILE A 14 53.21 -10.33 -5.32
CA ILE A 14 51.94 -9.78 -5.81
C ILE A 14 51.14 -9.40 -4.56
N THR A 15 51.16 -8.13 -4.20
CA THR A 15 50.30 -7.60 -3.13
C THR A 15 48.89 -7.48 -3.69
N GLY A 16 48.02 -8.44 -3.34
CA GLY A 16 46.60 -8.37 -3.63
C GLY A 16 45.93 -7.25 -2.84
N LEU A 17 45.47 -6.21 -3.53
CA LEU A 17 44.59 -5.19 -2.96
C LEU A 17 43.19 -5.77 -2.81
N LEU A 18 42.87 -6.31 -1.62
CA LEU A 18 41.50 -6.67 -1.26
C LEU A 18 40.72 -5.38 -1.01
N MET A 19 39.89 -4.98 -1.97
CA MET A 19 38.81 -4.02 -1.72
C MET A 19 37.83 -4.66 -0.74
N GLN A 20 37.87 -4.25 0.53
CA GLN A 20 36.81 -4.57 1.47
C GLN A 20 35.57 -3.79 1.04
N ILE A 21 34.67 -4.47 0.34
CA ILE A 21 33.29 -4.05 0.21
C ILE A 21 32.69 -4.12 1.62
N ASN A 22 32.60 -2.97 2.29
CA ASN A 22 31.71 -2.81 3.42
C ASN A 22 30.29 -3.00 2.88
N VAL A 23 29.77 -4.22 2.98
CA VAL A 23 28.35 -4.50 2.87
C VAL A 23 27.73 -3.86 4.11
N HIS A 24 27.44 -2.57 4.04
CA HIS A 24 26.47 -1.97 4.94
C HIS A 24 25.17 -2.73 4.71
N ALA A 25 24.68 -3.40 5.75
CA ALA A 25 23.32 -3.90 5.76
C ALA A 25 22.43 -2.77 5.24
N GLN A 26 21.60 -3.04 4.23
CA GLN A 26 20.76 -2.05 3.58
C GLN A 26 20.06 -1.19 4.64
N ASP A 27 20.57 0.03 4.87
CA ASP A 27 20.08 0.91 5.91
C ASP A 27 18.59 1.11 5.64
N SER A 28 17.75 0.70 6.59
CA SER A 28 16.32 0.97 6.48
C SER A 28 16.12 2.48 6.62
N GLU A 29 15.45 3.09 5.64
CA GLU A 29 15.12 4.51 5.73
C GLU A 29 14.22 4.77 6.95
N PRO A 30 14.42 5.85 7.72
CA PRO A 30 13.50 6.19 8.78
C PRO A 30 12.14 6.60 8.20
N ASN A 31 11.06 6.24 8.90
CA ASN A 31 9.75 6.84 8.71
C ASN A 31 9.86 8.37 8.81
N LYS A 32 8.85 9.08 8.32
CA LYS A 32 8.69 10.52 8.63
C LYS A 32 8.12 10.70 10.04
N TRP A 33 8.48 11.81 10.69
CA TRP A 33 7.66 12.27 11.81
C TRP A 33 6.32 12.75 11.27
N ALA A 34 5.23 12.34 11.91
CA ALA A 34 3.88 12.73 11.51
C ALA A 34 3.71 14.27 11.55
N PRO A 35 3.06 14.90 10.54
CA PRO A 35 2.64 16.30 10.63
C PRO A 35 1.83 16.58 11.90
N ALA A 36 1.84 17.82 12.38
CA ALA A 36 0.97 18.22 13.47
C ALA A 36 -0.51 18.16 13.04
N ASN A 37 -1.40 17.76 13.94
CA ASN A 37 -2.86 17.76 13.75
C ASN A 37 -3.38 16.89 12.58
N ILE A 38 -2.81 15.70 12.34
CA ILE A 38 -3.33 14.78 11.31
C ILE A 38 -4.80 14.41 11.60
N SER A 39 -5.66 14.72 10.62
CA SER A 39 -7.01 14.17 10.50
C SER A 39 -6.96 12.90 9.65
N ILE A 40 -7.71 11.87 10.03
CA ILE A 40 -7.85 10.65 9.24
C ILE A 40 -9.23 10.70 8.60
N ASP A 41 -9.34 11.45 7.50
CA ASP A 41 -10.60 11.75 6.82
C ASP A 41 -10.57 11.39 5.32
N GLY A 42 -9.44 10.93 4.80
CA GLY A 42 -9.25 10.53 3.41
C GLY A 42 -9.02 11.71 2.46
N GLN A 43 -8.89 12.94 2.95
CA GLN A 43 -8.57 14.12 2.12
C GLN A 43 -7.06 14.33 1.97
N ALA A 44 -6.29 13.90 2.98
CA ALA A 44 -4.84 13.98 2.99
C ALA A 44 -4.26 15.38 2.70
N THR A 45 -4.90 16.42 3.25
CA THR A 45 -4.49 17.81 3.07
C THR A 45 -3.27 18.20 3.89
N GLU A 46 -3.03 17.47 4.99
CA GLU A 46 -1.97 17.71 5.97
C GLU A 46 -0.63 17.07 5.54
N TRP A 47 -0.68 16.16 4.57
CA TRP A 47 0.50 15.40 4.13
C TRP A 47 1.29 16.17 3.07
N PRO A 48 2.63 16.22 3.18
CA PRO A 48 3.48 16.73 2.11
C PRO A 48 3.24 15.98 0.79
N LYS A 49 3.07 16.73 -0.31
CA LYS A 49 2.91 16.20 -1.66
C LYS A 49 4.14 16.51 -2.52
N PRO A 50 4.64 15.58 -3.36
CA PRO A 50 4.17 14.19 -3.50
C PRO A 50 4.48 13.35 -2.26
N LEU A 51 3.77 12.23 -2.10
CA LEU A 51 4.13 11.23 -1.08
C LEU A 51 5.53 10.68 -1.34
N GLN A 52 6.20 10.21 -0.29
CA GLN A 52 7.65 9.96 -0.30
C GLN A 52 8.06 8.87 -1.29
N PHE A 53 7.25 7.83 -1.43
CA PHE A 53 7.61 6.65 -2.20
C PHE A 53 6.57 6.35 -3.27
N TYR A 54 7.05 5.71 -4.33
CA TYR A 54 6.21 5.13 -5.38
C TYR A 54 6.63 3.68 -5.62
N ASN A 55 5.66 2.78 -5.78
CA ASN A 55 5.91 1.39 -6.12
C ASN A 55 5.35 1.04 -7.51
N ASN A 56 6.22 0.55 -8.39
CA ASN A 56 5.86 0.22 -9.77
C ASN A 56 4.93 -0.99 -9.94
N GLU A 57 4.93 -1.93 -9.01
CA GLU A 57 4.15 -3.18 -9.11
C GLU A 57 2.69 -2.96 -8.71
N THR A 58 2.49 -2.22 -7.61
CA THR A 58 1.17 -1.90 -7.07
C THR A 58 0.61 -0.56 -7.54
N LYS A 59 1.44 0.25 -8.22
CA LYS A 59 1.10 1.60 -8.70
C LYS A 59 0.65 2.55 -7.58
N LEU A 60 1.18 2.37 -6.38
CA LEU A 60 0.85 3.15 -5.20
C LEU A 60 1.91 4.21 -4.93
N PHE A 61 1.48 5.44 -4.67
CA PHE A 61 2.26 6.41 -3.92
C PHE A 61 1.98 6.23 -2.43
N TYR A 62 3.00 6.26 -1.57
CA TYR A 62 2.80 6.07 -0.13
C TYR A 62 3.82 6.83 0.73
N THR A 63 3.42 7.13 1.96
CA THR A 63 4.29 7.59 3.04
C THR A 63 3.94 6.79 4.30
N ILE A 64 4.96 6.37 5.03
CA ILE A 64 4.82 5.84 6.39
C ILE A 64 5.42 6.89 7.33
N ALA A 65 4.65 7.28 8.33
CA ALA A 65 5.07 8.22 9.36
C ALA A 65 4.72 7.68 10.73
N ASN A 66 5.32 8.24 11.78
CA ASN A 66 4.90 7.98 13.15
C ASN A 66 5.04 9.23 14.00
N ASP A 67 4.29 9.24 15.09
CA ASP A 67 4.62 10.04 16.28
C ASP A 67 5.11 9.10 17.39
N LYS A 68 4.95 9.51 18.66
CA LYS A 68 5.36 8.72 19.83
C LYS A 68 4.54 7.45 20.03
N ASP A 69 3.28 7.46 19.61
CA ASP A 69 2.27 6.46 20.00
C ASP A 69 1.55 5.82 18.81
N THR A 70 1.63 6.42 17.62
CA THR A 70 0.82 6.07 16.45
C THR A 70 1.69 5.92 15.20
N LEU A 71 1.48 4.82 14.47
CA LEU A 71 1.92 4.64 13.10
C LEU A 71 0.86 5.17 12.15
N TYR A 72 1.27 6.02 11.22
CA TYR A 72 0.44 6.59 10.18
C TYR A 72 0.87 6.07 8.81
N VAL A 73 -0.10 5.72 7.99
CA VAL A 73 0.12 5.28 6.62
C VAL A 73 -0.85 6.03 5.73
N ILE A 74 -0.31 6.67 4.71
CA ILE A 74 -1.09 7.26 3.64
C ILE A 74 -0.72 6.62 2.31
N VAL A 75 -1.74 6.33 1.51
CA VAL A 75 -1.61 5.79 0.16
C VAL A 75 -2.45 6.62 -0.80
N SER A 76 -1.85 7.04 -1.92
CA SER A 76 -2.53 7.65 -3.06
C SER A 76 -2.42 6.73 -4.28
N VAL A 77 -3.56 6.47 -4.91
CA VAL A 77 -3.71 5.47 -5.98
C VAL A 77 -4.24 6.15 -7.24
N PRO A 78 -3.35 6.58 -8.16
CA PRO A 78 -3.75 7.17 -9.43
C PRO A 78 -4.18 6.12 -10.47
N ASP A 79 -3.69 4.88 -10.35
CA ASP A 79 -3.95 3.83 -11.34
C ASP A 79 -5.37 3.28 -11.24
N PRO A 80 -6.22 3.40 -12.29
CA PRO A 80 -7.62 3.00 -12.23
C PRO A 80 -7.85 1.51 -11.94
N GLN A 81 -6.94 0.62 -12.36
CA GLN A 81 -7.07 -0.81 -12.09
C GLN A 81 -6.84 -1.09 -10.60
N SER A 82 -5.82 -0.47 -10.02
CA SER A 82 -5.51 -0.56 -8.60
C SER A 82 -6.62 0.07 -7.75
N GLN A 83 -7.17 1.23 -8.17
CA GLN A 83 -8.36 1.82 -7.54
C GLN A 83 -9.53 0.83 -7.51
N PHE A 84 -9.85 0.22 -8.66
CA PHE A 84 -10.95 -0.73 -8.76
C PHE A 84 -10.75 -1.95 -7.85
N LYS A 85 -9.56 -2.56 -7.87
CA LYS A 85 -9.23 -3.70 -7.01
C LYS A 85 -9.30 -3.34 -5.53
N ILE A 86 -8.76 -2.19 -5.12
CA ILE A 86 -8.80 -1.74 -3.73
C ILE A 86 -10.24 -1.45 -3.29
N MET A 87 -11.05 -0.80 -4.14
CA MET A 87 -12.44 -0.58 -3.81
C MET A 87 -13.21 -1.90 -3.65
N ARG A 88 -12.96 -2.91 -4.51
CA ARG A 88 -13.70 -4.17 -4.47
C ARG A 88 -13.22 -5.18 -3.44
N SER A 89 -11.92 -5.23 -3.19
CA SER A 89 -11.28 -6.30 -2.43
C SER A 89 -10.37 -5.79 -1.31
N GLY A 90 -10.23 -4.47 -1.17
CA GLY A 90 -9.43 -3.82 -0.16
C GLY A 90 -7.93 -3.75 -0.46
N LEU A 91 -7.26 -2.80 0.19
CA LEU A 91 -5.82 -2.74 0.35
C LEU A 91 -5.47 -3.43 1.67
N THR A 92 -4.54 -4.39 1.66
CA THR A 92 -4.02 -5.00 2.88
C THR A 92 -2.67 -4.39 3.23
N PHE A 93 -2.58 -3.75 4.39
CA PHE A 93 -1.34 -3.31 5.00
C PHE A 93 -0.92 -4.30 6.08
N SER A 94 0.33 -4.75 6.09
CA SER A 94 0.86 -5.66 7.11
C SER A 94 2.11 -5.10 7.78
N ILE A 95 2.24 -5.36 9.07
CA ILE A 95 3.31 -4.86 9.94
C ILE A 95 4.01 -6.05 10.58
N ASN A 96 5.34 -6.06 10.54
CA ASN A 96 6.15 -7.02 11.28
C ASN A 96 7.26 -6.28 12.06
N PRO A 97 7.09 -6.10 13.38
CA PRO A 97 8.06 -5.42 14.24
C PRO A 97 9.42 -6.13 14.34
N SER A 98 9.53 -7.39 13.91
CA SER A 98 10.82 -8.10 13.87
C SER A 98 11.70 -7.72 12.67
N GLY A 99 11.21 -6.88 11.75
CA GLY A 99 11.92 -6.50 10.53
C GLY A 99 12.02 -7.62 9.48
N LYS A 100 11.38 -8.78 9.72
CA LYS A 100 11.32 -9.90 8.78
C LYS A 100 10.21 -9.67 7.74
N LYS A 101 10.50 -9.94 6.48
CA LYS A 101 9.52 -9.89 5.37
C LYS A 101 8.57 -11.10 5.40
N LYS A 102 7.85 -11.24 6.52
CA LYS A 102 6.82 -12.25 6.76
C LYS A 102 5.59 -11.52 7.29
N VAL A 103 4.41 -11.95 6.86
CA VAL A 103 3.14 -11.36 7.33
C VAL A 103 3.07 -11.46 8.85
N GLY A 104 2.92 -10.30 9.50
CA GLY A 104 2.59 -10.15 10.92
C GLY A 104 1.17 -9.64 11.08
N ALA A 105 0.96 -8.64 11.94
CA ALA A 105 -0.33 -7.98 12.07
C ALA A 105 -0.76 -7.37 10.73
N SER A 106 -2.05 -7.45 10.38
CA SER A 106 -2.55 -6.95 9.10
C SER A 106 -3.92 -6.30 9.19
N LEU A 107 -4.09 -5.23 8.43
CA LEU A 107 -5.30 -4.42 8.29
C LEU A 107 -5.72 -4.44 6.82
N THR A 108 -6.96 -4.84 6.52
CA THR A 108 -7.56 -4.70 5.18
C THR A 108 -8.67 -3.66 5.20
N PHE A 109 -8.52 -2.65 4.36
CA PHE A 109 -9.42 -1.51 4.20
C PHE A 109 -9.24 -0.88 2.79
N PRO A 110 -10.25 -0.26 2.17
CA PRO A 110 -11.67 -0.28 2.55
C PRO A 110 -12.32 -1.64 2.30
N LEU A 111 -13.38 -1.94 3.06
CA LEU A 111 -14.25 -3.09 2.83
C LEU A 111 -15.62 -2.60 2.37
N THR A 112 -15.86 -2.66 1.06
CA THR A 112 -17.12 -2.21 0.44
C THR A 112 -18.09 -3.38 0.31
N THR A 113 -18.50 -3.96 1.44
CA THR A 113 -19.55 -4.98 1.44
C THR A 113 -20.84 -4.37 0.88
N ASN A 114 -21.48 -5.04 -0.08
CA ASN A 114 -22.76 -4.63 -0.68
C ASN A 114 -22.71 -3.30 -1.46
N ALA A 115 -21.62 -3.00 -2.17
CA ALA A 115 -21.63 -1.90 -3.12
C ALA A 115 -22.77 -2.11 -4.15
N THR A 116 -23.77 -1.23 -4.09
CA THR A 116 -24.89 -1.18 -5.05
C THR A 116 -24.33 -0.94 -6.44
N PRO A 117 -24.87 -1.56 -7.51
CA PRO A 117 -24.40 -1.29 -8.86
C PRO A 117 -24.40 0.21 -9.17
N ALA A 118 -23.47 0.65 -10.01
CA ALA A 118 -23.48 2.01 -10.51
C ALA A 118 -24.83 2.29 -11.19
N PRO A 119 -25.45 3.46 -10.98
CA PRO A 119 -26.69 3.82 -11.66
C PRO A 119 -26.50 3.83 -13.18
N ASP A 120 -27.49 3.33 -13.91
CA ASP A 120 -27.53 3.44 -15.37
C ASP A 120 -28.02 4.85 -15.74
N VAL A 121 -27.18 5.62 -16.44
CA VAL A 121 -27.44 7.02 -16.79
C VAL A 121 -26.94 7.34 -18.21
N PRO A 122 -27.50 8.36 -18.88
CA PRO A 122 -27.02 8.82 -20.18
C PRO A 122 -25.52 9.13 -20.17
N GLU A 123 -24.85 8.93 -21.31
CA GLU A 123 -23.39 9.04 -21.46
C GLU A 123 -22.81 10.35 -20.93
N GLU A 124 -23.47 11.47 -21.23
CA GLU A 124 -23.14 12.84 -20.77
C GLU A 124 -23.11 13.02 -19.24
N SER A 125 -23.72 12.10 -18.49
CA SER A 125 -23.79 12.11 -17.03
C SER A 125 -22.99 10.97 -16.39
N GLN A 126 -22.53 9.98 -17.16
CA GLN A 126 -21.89 8.77 -16.62
C GLN A 126 -20.68 9.08 -15.76
N GLN A 127 -19.80 9.99 -16.19
CA GLN A 127 -18.57 10.29 -15.43
C GLN A 127 -18.88 10.88 -14.06
N ARG A 128 -19.69 11.95 -14.00
CA ARG A 128 -20.04 12.61 -12.73
C ARG A 128 -20.76 11.65 -11.78
N VAL A 129 -21.73 10.90 -12.30
CA VAL A 129 -22.49 9.91 -11.51
C VAL A 129 -21.59 8.78 -11.01
N ALA A 130 -20.64 8.31 -11.82
CA ALA A 130 -19.68 7.29 -11.40
C ALA A 130 -18.76 7.80 -10.29
N GLU A 131 -18.27 9.04 -10.37
CA GLU A 131 -17.44 9.67 -9.33
C GLU A 131 -18.20 9.85 -8.01
N GLU A 132 -19.43 10.36 -8.07
CA GLU A 132 -20.31 10.51 -6.89
C GLU A 132 -20.66 9.15 -6.27
N TRP A 133 -20.95 8.15 -7.11
CA TRP A 133 -21.22 6.79 -6.66
C TRP A 133 -20.01 6.17 -5.96
N LYS A 134 -18.80 6.34 -6.51
CA LYS A 134 -17.56 5.88 -5.87
C LYS A 134 -17.38 6.53 -4.49
N LYS A 135 -17.54 7.85 -4.39
CA LYS A 135 -17.47 8.58 -3.10
C LYS A 135 -18.51 8.06 -2.11
N LYS A 136 -19.75 7.83 -2.56
CA LYS A 136 -20.83 7.29 -1.72
C LYS A 136 -20.52 5.89 -1.21
N ILE A 137 -19.89 5.02 -2.01
CA ILE A 137 -19.47 3.70 -1.56
C ILE A 137 -18.47 3.80 -0.41
N LEU A 138 -17.43 4.63 -0.58
CA LEU A 138 -16.39 4.78 0.43
C LEU A 138 -16.94 5.39 1.73
N ALA A 139 -17.85 6.37 1.64
CA ALA A 139 -18.53 6.96 2.78
C ALA A 139 -19.40 5.95 3.57
N ASN A 140 -19.76 4.81 2.97
CA ASN A 140 -20.55 3.75 3.60
C ASN A 140 -19.69 2.57 4.10
N VAL A 141 -18.36 2.67 4.08
CA VAL A 141 -17.48 1.65 4.66
C VAL A 141 -17.64 1.66 6.19
N LYS A 142 -18.14 0.56 6.75
CA LYS A 142 -18.45 0.44 8.20
C LYS A 142 -17.52 -0.49 8.95
N GLU A 143 -16.73 -1.29 8.24
CA GLU A 143 -15.89 -2.34 8.82
C GLU A 143 -14.48 -2.30 8.23
N ILE A 144 -13.52 -2.75 9.03
CA ILE A 144 -12.17 -3.11 8.64
C ILE A 144 -11.92 -4.56 9.01
N LYS A 145 -11.01 -5.23 8.30
CA LYS A 145 -10.56 -6.57 8.70
C LYS A 145 -9.18 -6.47 9.35
N VAL A 146 -9.03 -7.10 10.50
CA VAL A 146 -7.81 -7.13 11.29
C VAL A 146 -7.39 -8.58 11.55
N ASP A 147 -6.09 -8.85 11.56
CA ASP A 147 -5.51 -10.14 11.91
C ASP A 147 -4.18 -9.94 12.61
N GLY A 148 -3.93 -10.63 13.72
CA GLY A 148 -2.64 -10.66 14.40
C GLY A 148 -2.23 -9.38 15.15
N PHE A 149 -3.15 -8.43 15.34
CA PHE A 149 -2.93 -7.25 16.20
C PHE A 149 -3.00 -7.63 17.69
N THR A 150 -2.17 -6.99 18.52
CA THR A 150 -2.13 -7.26 19.95
C THR A 150 -3.44 -6.83 20.63
N GLY A 151 -4.10 -7.74 21.34
CA GLY A 151 -5.31 -7.45 22.11
C GLY A 151 -6.59 -7.28 21.26
N ILE A 152 -6.56 -7.69 19.99
CA ILE A 152 -7.69 -7.63 19.07
C ILE A 152 -7.94 -9.02 18.48
N ASP A 153 -9.17 -9.51 18.58
CA ASP A 153 -9.55 -10.76 17.93
C ASP A 153 -9.52 -10.62 16.41
N ASN A 154 -9.04 -11.66 15.73
CA ASN A 154 -8.99 -11.69 14.28
C ASN A 154 -10.41 -11.65 13.70
N GLY A 155 -10.61 -10.86 12.65
CA GLY A 155 -11.90 -10.78 11.97
C GLY A 155 -12.23 -9.37 11.50
N LYS A 156 -13.53 -9.13 11.31
CA LYS A 156 -14.04 -7.80 10.99
C LYS A 156 -14.38 -7.06 12.27
N ILE A 157 -13.95 -5.81 12.36
CA ILE A 157 -14.33 -4.89 13.43
C ILE A 157 -14.90 -3.61 12.81
N PRO A 158 -15.75 -2.87 13.55
CA PRO A 158 -16.26 -1.60 13.05
C PRO A 158 -15.14 -0.59 12.81
N VAL A 159 -15.29 0.31 11.84
CA VAL A 159 -14.41 1.47 11.66
C VAL A 159 -14.36 2.31 12.94
N ALA A 160 -15.51 2.50 13.59
CA ALA A 160 -15.62 3.06 14.93
C ALA A 160 -15.36 1.96 15.99
N ASN A 161 -14.09 1.75 16.34
CA ASN A 161 -13.67 0.74 17.31
C ASN A 161 -12.98 1.35 18.54
N LYS A 162 -12.90 0.55 19.61
CA LYS A 162 -12.26 0.93 20.88
C LYS A 162 -10.73 0.77 20.90
N TYR A 163 -10.14 0.23 19.83
CA TYR A 163 -8.71 -0.12 19.77
C TYR A 163 -7.83 1.01 19.25
N GLY A 164 -8.44 2.15 18.87
CA GLY A 164 -7.72 3.32 18.37
C GLY A 164 -7.26 3.20 16.91
N ILE A 165 -7.56 2.10 16.22
CA ILE A 165 -7.31 1.98 14.77
C ILE A 165 -8.31 2.89 14.05
N ARG A 166 -7.82 3.85 13.28
CA ARG A 166 -8.64 4.76 12.47
C ARG A 166 -8.28 4.59 11.00
N THR A 167 -9.29 4.60 10.14
CA THR A 167 -9.11 4.49 8.69
C THR A 167 -10.09 5.39 7.98
N ALA A 168 -9.66 6.01 6.89
CA ALA A 168 -10.53 6.78 6.02
C ALA A 168 -10.08 6.67 4.57
N SER A 169 -11.03 6.82 3.65
CA SER A 169 -10.74 6.80 2.21
C SER A 169 -11.71 7.68 1.46
N SER A 170 -11.20 8.40 0.48
CA SER A 170 -11.97 9.26 -0.41
C SER A 170 -11.27 9.37 -1.76
N PHE A 171 -11.88 10.08 -2.70
CA PHE A 171 -11.23 10.50 -3.93
C PHE A 171 -10.83 11.97 -3.82
N ASP A 172 -9.57 12.27 -4.12
CA ASP A 172 -9.09 13.65 -4.19
C ASP A 172 -9.62 14.36 -5.46
N ALA A 173 -9.29 15.66 -5.59
CA ALA A 173 -9.72 16.47 -6.73
C ALA A 173 -9.12 16.02 -8.08
N ALA A 174 -8.03 15.24 -8.06
CA ALA A 174 -7.41 14.67 -9.25
C ALA A 174 -7.96 13.27 -9.58
N GLY A 175 -8.93 12.76 -8.80
CA GLY A 175 -9.52 11.45 -9.00
C GLY A 175 -8.65 10.29 -8.50
N ASN A 176 -7.63 10.56 -7.67
CA ASN A 176 -6.86 9.52 -7.01
C ASN A 176 -7.63 8.98 -5.82
N LEU A 177 -7.65 7.65 -5.65
CA LEU A 177 -8.13 7.06 -4.40
C LEU A 177 -7.09 7.30 -3.31
N ILE A 178 -7.52 7.93 -2.22
CA ILE A 178 -6.73 8.13 -1.01
C ILE A 178 -7.17 7.11 0.04
N CYS A 179 -6.21 6.45 0.68
CA CYS A 179 -6.44 5.59 1.83
C CYS A 179 -5.50 6.03 2.97
N GLU A 180 -6.08 6.34 4.13
CA GLU A 180 -5.36 6.72 5.33
C GLU A 180 -5.60 5.71 6.45
N MET A 181 -4.56 5.42 7.22
CA MET A 181 -4.58 4.52 8.36
C MET A 181 -3.78 5.13 9.50
N ALA A 182 -4.36 5.17 10.70
CA ALA A 182 -3.66 5.44 11.94
C ALA A 182 -3.81 4.23 12.86
N ILE A 183 -2.68 3.68 13.30
CA ILE A 183 -2.60 2.42 14.03
C ILE A 183 -1.73 2.67 15.28
N PRO A 184 -2.26 2.51 16.50
CA PRO A 184 -1.44 2.63 17.70
C PRO A 184 -0.25 1.66 17.68
N LEU A 185 0.94 2.13 18.05
CA LEU A 185 2.15 1.31 18.08
C LEU A 185 2.00 0.10 19.01
N SER A 186 1.30 0.30 20.13
CA SER A 186 0.97 -0.76 21.09
C SER A 186 0.16 -1.90 20.47
N VAL A 187 -0.87 -1.59 19.66
CA VAL A 187 -1.67 -2.64 18.99
C VAL A 187 -0.87 -3.29 17.86
N ALA A 188 -0.01 -2.52 17.17
CA ALA A 188 0.88 -3.02 16.13
C ALA A 188 2.03 -3.89 16.67
N GLY A 189 2.18 -3.99 17.99
CA GLY A 189 3.26 -4.73 18.64
C GLY A 189 4.64 -4.07 18.46
N ILE A 190 4.67 -2.77 18.17
CA ILE A 190 5.90 -2.00 18.03
C ILE A 190 6.20 -1.33 19.38
N PRO A 191 7.31 -1.65 20.04
CA PRO A 191 7.69 -0.96 21.28
C PRO A 191 7.91 0.53 21.05
N ALA A 192 7.41 1.38 21.95
CA ALA A 192 7.65 2.82 21.90
C ALA A 192 9.16 3.11 21.91
N GLY A 193 9.59 4.03 21.05
CA GLY A 193 11.02 4.39 20.91
C GLY A 193 11.90 3.28 20.31
N SER A 194 11.33 2.25 19.69
CA SER A 194 12.13 1.21 19.03
C SER A 194 12.98 1.80 17.89
N ASP A 195 14.27 1.48 17.90
CA ASP A 195 15.26 1.77 16.87
C ASP A 195 15.40 0.64 15.83
N LYS A 196 14.62 -0.43 15.99
CA LYS A 196 14.70 -1.60 15.12
C LYS A 196 13.91 -1.38 13.84
N PRO A 197 14.41 -1.86 12.69
CA PRO A 197 13.65 -1.81 11.45
C PRO A 197 12.35 -2.62 11.56
N VAL A 198 11.25 -2.02 11.13
CA VAL A 198 9.94 -2.67 10.98
C VAL A 198 9.75 -3.01 9.50
N ALA A 199 9.27 -4.21 9.21
CA ALA A 199 8.92 -4.59 7.84
C ALA A 199 7.43 -4.34 7.59
N TYR A 200 7.14 -3.68 6.47
CA TYR A 200 5.79 -3.34 6.05
C TYR A 200 5.48 -3.97 4.70
N ARG A 201 4.25 -4.47 4.53
CA ARG A 201 3.75 -4.97 3.24
C ARG A 201 2.53 -4.21 2.83
N PHE A 202 2.49 -3.79 1.58
CA PHE A 202 1.29 -3.28 0.93
C PHE A 202 0.86 -4.31 -0.11
N LYS A 203 -0.41 -4.71 -0.07
CA LYS A 203 -0.98 -5.69 -1.00
C LYS A 203 -2.29 -5.17 -1.56
N VAL A 204 -2.34 -4.99 -2.87
CA VAL A 204 -3.58 -4.78 -3.62
C VAL A 204 -4.22 -6.16 -3.82
N ASN A 205 -5.34 -6.40 -3.15
CA ASN A 205 -5.98 -7.71 -3.16
C ASN A 205 -6.54 -8.06 -4.55
N ALA A 206 -6.59 -9.36 -4.84
CA ALA A 206 -7.26 -9.88 -6.03
C ALA A 206 -8.78 -9.81 -5.86
N LEU A 207 -9.50 -9.69 -6.97
CA LEU A 207 -10.95 -9.87 -6.99
C LEU A 207 -11.32 -11.30 -6.61
N ASN A 208 -12.48 -11.47 -5.98
CA ASN A 208 -12.95 -12.80 -5.63
C ASN A 208 -13.46 -13.50 -6.89
N LYS A 209 -13.26 -14.82 -6.97
CA LYS A 209 -13.79 -15.62 -8.10
C LYS A 209 -15.32 -15.56 -8.19
N GLU A 210 -16.01 -15.26 -7.10
CA GLU A 210 -17.47 -15.07 -7.06
C GLU A 210 -17.93 -13.78 -7.78
N ASP A 211 -17.03 -12.80 -7.94
CA ASP A 211 -17.27 -11.60 -8.75
C ASP A 211 -17.30 -11.92 -10.26
N ARG A 212 -16.95 -13.16 -10.67
CA ARG A 212 -17.00 -13.64 -12.06
C ARG A 212 -18.40 -13.93 -12.59
N LYS A 213 -19.49 -13.50 -11.94
CA LYS A 213 -20.83 -13.81 -12.48
C LYS A 213 -20.88 -13.37 -13.95
N PRO A 214 -21.10 -14.31 -14.90
CA PRO A 214 -21.17 -13.97 -16.31
C PRO A 214 -22.25 -12.92 -16.48
N ARG A 215 -21.98 -11.89 -17.29
CA ARG A 215 -23.06 -11.07 -17.85
C ARG A 215 -24.01 -12.04 -18.54
N ASP A 216 -25.29 -12.04 -18.16
CA ASP A 216 -26.31 -12.91 -18.77
C ASP A 216 -26.28 -12.67 -20.29
N PRO A 217 -25.99 -13.68 -21.13
CA PRO A 217 -25.91 -13.51 -22.57
C PRO A 217 -27.24 -13.06 -23.21
N LYS A 218 -28.34 -13.03 -22.45
CA LYS A 218 -29.63 -12.49 -22.89
C LYS A 218 -29.83 -10.98 -22.62
N ALA A 219 -28.93 -10.33 -21.89
CA ALA A 219 -29.00 -8.89 -21.63
C ALA A 219 -28.21 -8.10 -22.68
N GLY A 220 -28.83 -7.90 -23.85
CA GLY A 220 -28.37 -6.95 -24.85
C GLY A 220 -27.93 -7.60 -26.13
N GLN A 221 -28.85 -7.67 -27.09
CA GLN A 221 -28.52 -7.68 -28.50
C GLN A 221 -27.85 -6.33 -28.80
N GLN A 222 -26.55 -6.22 -28.52
CA GLN A 222 -25.78 -4.99 -28.74
C GLN A 222 -25.49 -4.83 -30.22
N ASP A 223 -25.84 -3.65 -30.71
CA ASP A 223 -25.51 -3.12 -32.03
C ASP A 223 -23.99 -3.30 -32.29
N PRO A 224 -23.58 -3.95 -33.40
CA PRO A 224 -22.17 -4.16 -33.74
C PRO A 224 -21.35 -2.87 -33.85
N ASN A 225 -22.00 -1.69 -33.94
CA ASN A 225 -21.33 -0.40 -34.07
C ASN A 225 -21.13 0.37 -32.75
N ALA A 226 -21.56 -0.15 -31.60
CA ALA A 226 -21.37 0.52 -30.30
C ALA A 226 -19.97 0.28 -29.68
N ALA A 227 -19.11 -0.51 -30.32
CA ALA A 227 -17.80 -0.90 -29.79
C ALA A 227 -16.66 0.08 -30.16
N GLN A 228 -16.96 1.37 -30.28
CA GLN A 228 -15.95 2.39 -30.57
C GLN A 228 -15.90 3.46 -29.48
N GLY A 229 -15.65 3.01 -28.24
CA GLY A 229 -15.40 3.89 -27.10
C GLY A 229 -14.93 3.09 -25.89
N GLN A 230 -13.72 3.39 -25.40
CA GLN A 230 -13.05 2.80 -24.23
C GLN A 230 -12.46 1.39 -24.39
N GLY A 231 -11.32 1.32 -25.07
CA GLY A 231 -10.36 0.24 -24.91
C GLY A 231 -9.82 0.22 -23.46
N GLY A 232 -10.10 -0.85 -22.73
CA GLY A 232 -9.49 -1.12 -21.42
C GLY A 232 -10.21 -2.17 -20.58
N ALA A 233 -11.55 -2.24 -20.69
CA ALA A 233 -12.38 -3.15 -19.88
C ALA A 233 -12.68 -4.51 -20.56
N ASN A 234 -12.50 -4.63 -21.87
CA ASN A 234 -12.83 -5.85 -22.61
C ASN A 234 -11.61 -6.66 -23.09
N ASP A 235 -10.38 -6.29 -22.70
CA ASP A 235 -9.21 -7.12 -22.98
C ASP A 235 -9.19 -8.34 -22.02
N PRO A 236 -9.27 -9.58 -22.53
CA PRO A 236 -9.27 -10.79 -21.71
C PRO A 236 -8.03 -10.92 -20.81
N ARG A 237 -6.88 -10.38 -21.24
CA ARG A 237 -5.64 -10.40 -20.46
C ARG A 237 -5.72 -9.43 -19.28
N MET A 238 -6.23 -8.21 -19.52
CA MET A 238 -6.44 -7.22 -18.46
C MET A 238 -7.46 -7.71 -17.43
N MET A 239 -8.54 -8.36 -17.88
CA MET A 239 -9.52 -8.98 -16.97
C MET A 239 -8.91 -10.12 -16.15
N SER A 240 -7.96 -10.88 -16.70
CA SER A 240 -7.25 -11.93 -15.95
C SER A 240 -6.37 -11.36 -14.82
N LEU A 241 -5.66 -10.24 -15.07
CA LEU A 241 -4.77 -9.61 -14.09
C LEU A 241 -5.50 -9.11 -12.83
N MET A 242 -6.80 -8.83 -12.92
CA MET A 242 -7.62 -8.44 -11.77
C MET A 242 -7.74 -9.53 -10.69
N TYR A 243 -7.52 -10.80 -11.06
CA TYR A 243 -7.60 -11.96 -10.16
C TYR A 243 -6.27 -12.36 -9.54
N PHE A 244 -5.20 -11.61 -9.79
CA PHE A 244 -3.92 -11.76 -9.10
C PHE A 244 -3.69 -10.59 -8.17
N SER A 245 -3.20 -10.86 -6.96
CA SER A 245 -2.76 -9.79 -6.07
C SER A 245 -1.38 -9.30 -6.48
N THR A 246 -1.14 -8.00 -6.30
CA THR A 246 0.18 -7.41 -6.39
C THR A 246 0.57 -6.91 -5.01
N ASP A 247 1.84 -7.07 -4.64
CA ASP A 247 2.31 -6.63 -3.34
C ASP A 247 3.80 -6.35 -3.31
N PHE A 248 4.24 -5.58 -2.32
CA PHE A 248 5.66 -5.36 -2.09
C PHE A 248 5.96 -5.20 -0.60
N TRP A 249 7.23 -5.39 -0.26
CA TRP A 249 7.76 -5.18 1.07
C TRP A 249 8.68 -3.95 1.11
N THR A 250 8.54 -3.13 2.14
CA THR A 250 9.51 -2.10 2.52
C THR A 250 9.95 -2.32 3.97
N LYS A 251 11.10 -1.74 4.35
CA LYS A 251 11.58 -1.76 5.73
C LYS A 251 11.97 -0.35 6.13
N GLN A 252 11.47 0.11 7.27
CA GLN A 252 11.76 1.44 7.79
C GLN A 252 11.91 1.38 9.32
N THR A 253 12.72 2.28 9.90
CA THR A 253 12.79 2.50 11.35
C THR A 253 11.79 3.56 11.78
N LEU A 254 11.37 3.57 13.04
CA LEU A 254 10.55 4.67 13.54
C LEU A 254 11.33 5.98 13.49
N ALA A 255 10.65 7.06 13.13
CA ALA A 255 11.14 8.41 13.27
C ALA A 255 11.32 8.75 14.75
N THR A 256 12.40 9.45 15.07
CA THR A 256 12.67 10.00 16.39
C THR A 256 12.54 11.52 16.34
N HIS A 257 12.05 12.13 17.42
CA HIS A 257 12.01 13.57 17.63
C HIS A 257 12.56 13.91 19.01
#